data_AF-A0A1I5NG42-F1
#
_entry.id   AF-A0A1I5NG42-F1
#
_cell.length_a   1.000
_cell.length_b   1.000
_cell.length_c   1.000
_cell.angle_alpha   90.00
_cell.angle_beta   90.00
_cell.angle_gamma   90.00
#
_symmetry.space_group_name_H-M   'P 1'
#
loop_
_entity.id
_entity.type
_entity.pdbx_description
1 polymer ?
#
loop_
_entity_poly.entity_id
_entity_poly.type
_entity_poly.pdbx_seq_one_letter_code
_entity_poly.pdbx_strand_id
1 'polypeptide(L)'
;MRAAVAASALLALAGLAAFWYASNHARQAPPKAADNAVTVTIRGNVCEPNEITVPAGRTTFTIVNQSNRALEWEILDGVMVVEERENIAPGFSQTMTVKLQPGDFAITCGLLSNPRGKLRVTPSAASEAEAARPSLVNYVGALAEYQTFLRLEAGTLEDAVRALSDAVQAGDLQQARALYAPAHQAYKRIEPMAELFADLDTRINARADYFEKREADAGFTGFHRIEYALYGQNDLKLLAPVVAQLIADIGVLKERLRGLNMPPERLASSASKLLRRVADNLPAGGEDHYGHAELANLQGSYEGTKKIADLLQPLLVKAAPALQKSLDERFAAFDAALAPYREGEGFKPAPLDEAQRKALAEPVRALAEELAKVNAALGLE
;
A
#
# COMPACT_ATOMS: atom_id res chain seq x y z
N MET A 1 51.50 47.36 32.72
CA MET A 1 51.22 46.14 33.53
C MET A 1 50.01 46.31 34.46
N ARG A 2 49.94 47.33 35.32
CA ARG A 2 48.79 47.55 36.24
C ARG A 2 47.44 47.78 35.54
N ALA A 3 47.40 48.56 34.44
CA ALA A 3 46.17 48.80 33.68
C ALA A 3 45.64 47.54 32.97
N ALA A 4 46.53 46.67 32.49
CA ALA A 4 46.15 45.41 31.86
C ALA A 4 45.55 44.42 32.87
N VAL A 5 46.12 44.35 34.08
CA VAL A 5 45.58 43.50 35.17
C VAL A 5 44.21 43.99 35.64
N ALA A 6 44.00 45.32 35.74
CA ALA A 6 42.70 45.89 36.08
C ALA A 6 41.64 45.61 35.01
N ALA A 7 42.01 45.69 33.72
CA ALA A 7 41.11 45.37 32.61
C ALA A 7 40.72 43.87 32.59
N SER A 8 41.68 42.97 32.85
CA SER A 8 41.40 41.53 32.95
C SER A 8 40.50 41.18 34.14
N ALA A 9 40.67 41.84 35.29
CA ALA A 9 39.80 41.64 36.45
C ALA A 9 38.36 42.12 36.18
N LEU A 10 38.20 43.25 35.49
CA LEU A 10 36.89 43.76 35.08
C LEU A 10 36.18 42.84 34.08
N LEU A 11 36.91 42.30 33.10
CA LEU A 11 36.36 41.32 32.15
C LEU A 11 35.93 40.01 32.84
N ALA A 12 36.71 39.52 33.81
CA ALA A 12 36.35 38.33 34.57
C ALA A 12 35.10 38.54 35.43
N LEU A 13 34.97 39.69 36.08
CA LEU A 13 33.77 40.06 36.85
C LEU A 13 32.54 40.23 35.96
N ALA A 14 32.68 40.86 34.80
CA ALA A 14 31.61 40.99 33.82
C ALA A 14 31.17 39.62 33.26
N GLY A 15 32.13 38.72 33.00
CA GLY A 15 31.85 37.35 32.58
C GLY A 15 31.10 36.54 33.65
N LEU A 16 31.51 36.65 34.92
CA LEU A 16 30.82 36.02 36.05
C LEU A 16 29.41 36.58 36.26
N ALA A 17 29.23 37.89 36.13
CA ALA A 17 27.92 38.53 36.24
C ALA A 17 26.99 38.11 35.08
N ALA A 18 27.50 38.05 33.85
CA ALA A 18 26.74 37.59 32.69
C ALA A 18 26.38 36.10 32.81
N PHE A 19 27.31 35.26 33.26
CA PHE A 19 27.05 33.84 33.51
C PHE A 19 26.03 33.63 34.63
N TRP A 20 26.15 34.37 35.74
CA TRP A 20 25.19 34.32 36.84
C TRP A 20 23.80 34.77 36.38
N TYR A 21 23.71 35.87 35.63
CA TYR A 21 22.45 36.37 35.07
C TYR A 21 21.83 35.37 34.09
N ALA A 22 22.60 34.86 33.13
CA ALA A 22 22.12 33.87 32.18
C ALA A 22 21.68 32.56 32.87
N SER A 23 22.43 32.09 33.87
CA SER A 23 22.09 30.90 34.65
C SER A 23 20.80 31.09 35.46
N ASN A 24 20.61 32.26 36.08
CA ASN A 24 19.39 32.55 36.84
C ASN A 24 18.17 32.74 35.91
N HIS A 25 18.37 33.32 34.72
CA HIS A 25 17.31 33.52 33.74
C HIS A 25 16.88 32.20 33.07
N ALA A 26 17.84 31.31 32.79
CA ALA A 26 17.58 29.96 32.29
C ALA A 26 16.85 29.09 33.33
N ARG A 27 17.08 29.31 34.64
CA ARG A 27 16.32 28.67 35.72
C ARG A 27 14.86 29.14 35.81
N GLN A 28 14.54 30.33 35.32
CA GLN A 28 13.20 30.93 35.43
C GLN A 28 12.28 30.64 34.25
N ALA A 29 12.82 30.29 33.08
CA ALA A 29 12.03 30.03 31.88
C ALA A 29 12.04 28.53 31.54
N PRO A 30 11.00 27.75 31.91
CA PRO A 30 10.84 26.43 31.31
C PRO A 30 10.75 26.57 29.79
N PRO A 31 11.28 25.61 29.00
CA PRO A 31 11.09 25.60 27.56
C PRO A 31 9.59 25.72 27.27
N LYS A 32 9.23 26.61 26.34
CA LYS A 32 7.84 26.87 25.97
C LYS A 32 7.20 25.53 25.62
N ALA A 33 6.29 25.06 26.48
CA ALA A 33 5.60 23.80 26.29
C ALA A 33 4.91 23.84 24.92
N ALA A 34 5.04 22.75 24.15
CA ALA A 34 4.18 22.58 22.99
C ALA A 34 2.72 22.68 23.46
N ASP A 35 1.86 23.34 22.68
CA ASP A 35 0.42 23.35 22.94
C ASP A 35 -0.01 21.88 23.10
N ASN A 36 -0.43 21.48 24.32
CA ASN A 36 -0.80 20.12 24.77
C ASN A 36 0.27 19.24 25.48
N ALA A 37 1.39 19.78 25.98
CA ALA A 37 2.29 18.98 26.84
C ALA A 37 1.77 18.82 28.28
N VAL A 38 1.81 17.59 28.82
CA VAL A 38 1.49 17.30 30.23
C VAL A 38 2.71 17.59 31.09
N THR A 39 2.60 18.55 32.01
CA THR A 39 3.70 18.88 32.93
C THR A 39 3.57 18.06 34.21
N VAL A 40 4.65 17.35 34.57
CA VAL A 40 4.76 16.58 35.82
C VAL A 40 5.88 17.18 36.65
N THR A 41 5.53 17.78 37.79
CA THR A 41 6.52 18.35 38.71
C THR A 41 6.81 17.35 39.81
N ILE A 42 8.09 17.04 40.03
CA ILE A 42 8.49 16.11 41.08
C ILE A 42 9.08 16.89 42.25
N ARG A 43 8.44 16.77 43.42
CA ARG A 43 8.88 17.34 44.69
C ARG A 43 9.27 16.20 45.64
N GLY A 44 10.57 16.04 45.87
CA GLY A 44 11.09 14.98 46.72
C GLY A 44 10.92 13.59 46.10
N ASN A 45 9.78 12.94 46.33
CA ASN A 45 9.43 11.61 45.83
C ASN A 45 7.93 11.50 45.44
N VAL A 46 7.29 12.63 45.16
CA VAL A 46 5.88 12.73 44.77
C VAL A 46 5.80 13.46 43.43
N CYS A 47 5.03 12.90 42.49
CA CYS A 47 4.65 13.59 41.27
C CYS A 47 3.43 14.49 41.51
N GLU A 48 3.45 15.68 40.94
CA GLU A 48 2.30 16.58 40.86
C GLU A 48 2.02 16.88 39.38
N PRO A 49 0.92 16.38 38.81
CA PRO A 49 -0.01 15.39 39.39
C PRO A 49 0.58 13.98 39.50
N ASN A 50 0.07 13.16 40.43
CA ASN A 50 0.39 11.72 40.53
C ASN A 50 -0.67 10.81 39.88
N GLU A 51 -1.80 11.37 39.45
CA GLU A 51 -2.79 10.69 38.62
C GLU A 51 -3.01 11.51 37.35
N ILE A 52 -2.72 10.91 36.21
CA ILE A 52 -2.74 11.57 34.90
C ILE A 52 -3.71 10.82 34.00
N THR A 53 -4.55 11.55 33.26
CA THR A 53 -5.40 10.98 32.22
C THR A 53 -5.10 11.66 30.89
N VAL A 54 -4.81 10.88 29.85
CA VAL A 54 -4.55 11.38 28.49
C VAL A 54 -5.25 10.48 27.46
N PRO A 55 -5.62 11.00 26.27
CA PRO A 55 -6.08 10.15 25.18
C PRO A 55 -4.92 9.34 24.60
N ALA A 56 -5.21 8.12 24.13
CA ALA A 56 -4.27 7.28 23.40
C ALA A 56 -3.77 7.98 22.12
N GLY A 57 -2.51 7.77 21.78
CA GLY A 57 -1.80 8.48 20.73
C GLY A 57 -0.50 9.12 21.23
N ARG A 58 0.01 10.11 20.49
CA ARG A 58 1.26 10.81 20.88
C ARG A 58 0.98 11.81 21.99
N THR A 59 1.64 11.64 23.12
CA THR A 59 1.60 12.56 24.25
C THR A 59 3.01 13.05 24.53
N THR A 60 3.13 14.35 24.81
CA THR A 60 4.40 14.95 25.25
C THR A 60 4.30 15.23 26.74
N PHE A 61 5.28 14.74 27.51
CA PHE A 61 5.42 15.02 28.94
C PHE A 61 6.61 15.95 29.16
N THR A 62 6.44 16.93 30.04
CA THR A 62 7.50 17.81 30.54
C THR A 62 7.70 17.53 32.03
N ILE A 63 8.85 16.95 32.37
CA ILE A 63 9.17 16.47 33.70
C ILE A 63 10.05 17.53 34.35
N VAL A 64 9.56 18.14 35.43
CA VAL A 64 10.22 19.25 36.13
C VAL A 64 10.74 18.74 37.47
N ASN A 65 12.06 18.80 37.67
CA ASN A 65 12.66 18.41 38.94
C ASN A 65 12.73 19.60 39.91
N GLN A 66 11.82 19.63 40.89
CA GLN A 66 11.85 20.58 42.01
C GLN A 66 12.27 19.90 43.33
N SER A 67 13.06 18.83 43.22
CA SER A 67 13.72 18.16 44.34
C SER A 67 15.17 18.64 44.48
N ASN A 68 15.88 18.10 45.48
CA ASN A 68 17.27 18.40 45.79
C ASN A 68 18.27 17.36 45.25
N ARG A 69 17.82 16.40 44.43
CA ARG A 69 18.65 15.35 43.81
C ARG A 69 18.28 15.13 42.35
N ALA A 70 19.16 14.50 41.58
CA ALA A 70 18.80 14.01 40.25
C ALA A 70 17.68 12.95 40.37
N LEU A 71 16.85 12.82 39.33
CA LEU A 71 15.76 11.85 39.30
C LEU A 71 15.56 11.27 37.91
N GLU A 72 14.75 10.21 37.87
CA GLU A 72 14.15 9.65 36.66
C GLU A 72 12.62 9.70 36.75
N TRP A 73 11.97 9.63 35.60
CA TRP A 73 10.52 9.45 35.46
C TRP A 73 10.27 8.45 34.35
N GLU A 74 9.59 7.37 34.69
CA GLU A 74 9.31 6.24 33.80
C GLU A 74 7.80 6.01 33.73
N ILE A 75 7.34 5.52 32.58
CA ILE A 75 6.01 4.93 32.40
C ILE A 75 6.18 3.41 32.41
N LEU A 76 5.43 2.73 33.27
CA LEU A 76 5.56 1.29 33.51
C LEU A 76 4.29 0.54 33.13
N ASP A 77 4.45 -0.56 32.39
CA ASP A 77 3.43 -1.59 32.16
C ASP A 77 3.85 -2.89 32.88
N GLY A 78 3.34 -3.08 34.09
CA GLY A 78 3.83 -4.12 35.00
C GLY A 78 5.30 -3.92 35.36
N VAL A 79 6.18 -4.76 34.82
CA VAL A 79 7.64 -4.69 35.01
C VAL A 79 8.38 -4.10 33.81
N MET A 80 7.66 -3.78 32.73
CA MET A 80 8.23 -3.25 31.50
C MET A 80 8.26 -1.71 31.55
N VAL A 81 9.39 -1.13 31.16
CA VAL A 81 9.49 0.32 30.93
C VAL A 81 8.98 0.63 29.54
N VAL A 82 7.94 1.44 29.45
CA VAL A 82 7.32 1.90 28.20
C VAL A 82 8.11 3.06 27.60
N GLU A 83 8.50 4.02 28.44
CA GLU A 83 9.34 5.18 28.10
C GLU A 83 9.91 5.79 29.39
N GLU A 84 11.09 6.42 29.31
CA GLU A 84 11.76 7.00 30.48
C GLU A 84 12.55 8.28 30.17
N ARG A 85 12.77 9.11 31.19
CA ARG A 85 13.81 10.15 31.19
C ARG A 85 14.58 10.11 32.49
N GLU A 86 15.89 9.98 32.37
CA GLU A 86 16.82 9.84 33.48
C GLU A 86 17.66 11.11 33.72
N ASN A 87 18.35 11.13 34.87
CA ASN A 87 19.37 12.13 35.19
C ASN A 87 18.88 13.57 35.12
N ILE A 88 17.60 13.82 35.41
CA ILE A 88 17.02 15.17 35.43
C ILE A 88 17.56 15.87 36.68
N ALA A 89 18.50 16.80 36.51
CA ALA A 89 19.15 17.49 37.62
C ALA A 89 18.20 18.43 38.40
N PRO A 90 18.48 18.74 39.68
CA PRO A 90 17.69 19.70 40.48
C PRO A 90 17.51 21.04 39.78
N GLY A 91 16.27 21.50 39.66
CA GLY A 91 15.91 22.76 39.00
C GLY A 91 15.86 22.71 37.47
N PHE A 92 16.08 21.54 36.86
CA PHE A 92 15.95 21.34 35.42
C PHE A 92 14.64 20.65 35.04
N SER A 93 14.29 20.78 33.77
CA SER A 93 13.19 20.07 33.15
C SER A 93 13.66 19.29 31.94
N GLN A 94 13.03 18.15 31.67
CA GLN A 94 13.21 17.41 30.42
C GLN A 94 11.87 17.11 29.77
N THR A 95 11.88 16.93 28.46
CA THR A 95 10.69 16.59 27.69
C THR A 95 10.84 15.21 27.06
N MET A 96 9.75 14.44 27.04
CA MET A 96 9.64 13.19 26.28
C MET A 96 8.35 13.17 25.48
N THR A 97 8.37 12.54 24.31
CA THR A 97 7.18 12.32 23.49
C THR A 97 7.04 10.82 23.26
N VAL A 98 5.92 10.25 23.69
CA VAL A 98 5.64 8.81 23.64
C VAL A 98 4.31 8.57 22.95
N LYS A 99 4.19 7.46 22.21
CA LYS A 99 2.91 6.99 21.66
C LYS A 99 2.31 5.95 22.61
N LEU A 100 1.21 6.30 23.27
CA LEU A 100 0.58 5.46 24.28
C LEU A 100 -0.64 4.73 23.71
N GLN A 101 -0.77 3.45 24.05
CA GLN A 101 -1.97 2.64 23.77
C GLN A 101 -2.97 2.77 24.92
N PRO A 102 -4.29 2.56 24.68
CA PRO A 102 -5.28 2.59 25.75
C PRO A 102 -4.95 1.59 26.86
N GLY A 103 -4.97 2.03 28.11
CA GLY A 103 -4.57 1.19 29.23
C GLY A 103 -4.42 1.96 30.54
N ASP A 104 -3.94 1.25 31.56
CA ASP A 104 -3.58 1.76 32.87
C ASP A 104 -2.11 1.47 33.12
N PHE A 105 -1.32 2.51 33.35
CA PHE A 105 0.12 2.43 33.56
C PHE A 105 0.49 2.98 34.93
N ALA A 106 1.59 2.49 35.48
CA ALA A 106 2.24 3.11 36.63
C ALA A 106 3.22 4.20 36.15
N ILE A 107 3.42 5.23 36.97
CA ILE A 107 4.50 6.20 36.76
C ILE A 107 5.40 6.27 37.98
N THR A 108 6.70 6.46 37.75
CA THR A 108 7.68 6.62 38.83
C THR A 108 7.90 8.10 39.14
N CYS A 109 8.26 8.40 40.39
CA CYS A 109 8.33 9.78 40.88
C CYS A 109 9.58 10.00 41.72
N GLY A 110 10.77 9.80 41.14
CA GLY A 110 12.05 10.00 41.83
C GLY A 110 13.09 8.93 41.55
N LEU A 111 14.08 8.83 42.44
CA LEU A 111 15.35 8.07 42.27
C LEU A 111 15.23 6.52 42.35
N LEU A 112 14.05 5.94 42.16
CA LEU A 112 13.84 4.50 42.22
C LEU A 112 12.65 4.18 41.32
N SER A 113 12.74 3.13 40.50
CA SER A 113 11.67 2.62 39.62
C SER A 113 10.43 2.07 40.35
N ASN A 114 10.16 2.54 41.57
CA ASN A 114 8.97 2.23 42.34
C ASN A 114 7.79 3.09 41.87
N PRO A 115 6.68 2.48 41.41
CA PRO A 115 5.45 3.18 41.07
C PRO A 115 4.96 4.08 42.19
N ARG A 116 4.70 5.35 41.88
CA ARG A 116 4.22 6.38 42.82
C ARG A 116 3.06 7.21 42.27
N GLY A 117 2.66 6.93 41.03
CA GLY A 117 1.48 7.51 40.40
C GLY A 117 0.87 6.58 39.37
N LYS A 118 -0.23 7.02 38.76
CA LYS A 118 -0.98 6.32 37.72
C LYS A 118 -1.11 7.18 36.49
N LEU A 119 -1.04 6.54 35.33
CA LEU A 119 -1.35 7.13 34.04
C LEU A 119 -2.45 6.31 33.38
N ARG A 120 -3.65 6.89 33.29
CA ARG A 120 -4.79 6.34 32.55
C ARG A 120 -4.74 6.84 31.11
N VAL A 121 -4.65 5.93 30.16
CA VAL A 121 -4.70 6.26 28.74
C VAL A 121 -6.05 5.86 28.18
N THR A 122 -6.93 6.83 27.92
CA THR A 122 -8.29 6.55 27.41
C THR A 122 -8.25 6.22 25.92
N PRO A 123 -9.16 5.37 25.42
CA PRO A 123 -9.34 5.19 23.98
C PRO A 123 -9.52 6.54 23.26
N SER A 124 -8.93 6.65 22.09
CA SER A 124 -9.14 7.74 21.15
C SER A 124 -9.58 7.17 19.81
N ALA A 125 -10.22 7.99 18.97
CA ALA A 125 -10.59 7.58 17.61
C ALA A 125 -9.38 7.06 16.82
N ALA A 126 -8.18 7.64 17.04
CA ALA A 126 -6.94 7.19 16.41
C ALA A 126 -6.50 5.81 16.91
N SER A 127 -6.57 5.53 18.23
CA SER A 127 -6.21 4.22 18.77
C SER A 127 -7.22 3.13 18.40
N GLU A 128 -8.51 3.47 18.32
CA GLU A 128 -9.54 2.53 17.89
C GLU A 128 -9.35 2.14 16.42
N ALA A 129 -9.05 3.13 15.57
CA ALA A 129 -8.71 2.88 14.17
C ALA A 129 -7.45 2.01 14.02
N GLU A 130 -6.42 2.23 14.85
CA GLU A 130 -5.21 1.39 14.84
C GLU A 130 -5.49 -0.04 15.32
N ALA A 131 -6.27 -0.21 16.40
CA ALA A 131 -6.65 -1.52 16.90
C ALA A 131 -7.60 -2.30 15.96
N ALA A 132 -8.33 -1.58 15.10
CA ALA A 132 -9.17 -2.18 14.07
C ALA A 132 -8.36 -2.77 12.90
N ARG A 133 -7.11 -2.35 12.71
CA ARG A 133 -6.25 -2.85 11.64
C ARG A 133 -5.91 -4.33 11.84
N PRO A 134 -5.92 -5.13 10.76
CA PRO A 134 -5.56 -6.54 10.84
C PRO A 134 -4.07 -6.73 11.12
N SER A 135 -3.72 -7.76 11.90
CA SER A 135 -2.34 -8.25 11.96
C SER A 135 -1.98 -9.02 10.68
N LEU A 136 -0.69 -9.24 10.42
CA LEU A 136 -0.23 -10.04 9.27
C LEU A 136 -0.82 -11.46 9.25
N VAL A 137 -1.10 -12.05 10.42
CA VAL A 137 -1.71 -13.39 10.53
C VAL A 137 -3.10 -13.41 9.90
N ASN A 138 -3.85 -12.31 9.96
CA ASN A 138 -5.20 -12.23 9.40
C ASN A 138 -5.22 -12.32 7.86
N TYR A 139 -4.07 -12.14 7.18
CA TYR A 139 -3.96 -12.22 5.73
C TYR A 139 -3.66 -13.62 5.21
N VAL A 140 -3.24 -14.55 6.08
CA VAL A 140 -2.78 -15.89 5.67
C VAL A 140 -3.83 -16.62 4.83
N GLY A 141 -5.11 -16.55 5.25
CA GLY A 141 -6.22 -17.15 4.49
C GLY A 141 -6.41 -16.52 3.11
N ALA A 142 -6.48 -15.19 3.05
CA ALA A 142 -6.63 -14.44 1.80
C ALA A 142 -5.49 -14.73 0.81
N LEU A 143 -4.24 -14.75 1.30
CA LEU A 143 -3.06 -15.04 0.47
C LEU A 143 -3.09 -16.49 -0.05
N ALA A 144 -3.43 -17.46 0.79
CA ALA A 144 -3.53 -18.87 0.37
C ALA A 144 -4.64 -19.10 -0.66
N GLU A 145 -5.78 -18.43 -0.49
CA GLU A 145 -6.89 -18.51 -1.43
C GLU A 145 -6.55 -17.83 -2.75
N TYR A 146 -5.92 -16.66 -2.73
CA TYR A 146 -5.46 -16.01 -3.97
C TYR A 146 -4.41 -16.84 -4.70
N GLN A 147 -3.49 -17.46 -3.97
CA GLN A 147 -2.51 -18.39 -4.55
C GLN A 147 -3.19 -19.58 -5.24
N THR A 148 -4.32 -20.05 -4.71
CA THR A 148 -5.12 -21.11 -5.33
C THR A 148 -5.83 -20.60 -6.58
N PHE A 149 -6.43 -19.40 -6.52
CA PHE A 149 -7.01 -18.73 -7.69
C PHE A 149 -6.01 -18.59 -8.83
N LEU A 150 -4.81 -18.08 -8.58
CA LEU A 150 -3.76 -17.93 -9.60
C LEU A 150 -3.37 -19.25 -10.26
N ARG A 151 -3.32 -20.36 -9.49
CA ARG A 151 -3.01 -21.68 -10.05
C ARG A 151 -4.12 -22.20 -10.97
N LEU A 152 -5.38 -22.00 -10.58
CA LEU A 152 -6.53 -22.43 -11.36
C LEU A 152 -6.62 -21.61 -12.65
N GLU A 153 -6.54 -20.30 -12.55
CA GLU A 153 -6.60 -19.41 -13.71
C GLU A 153 -5.40 -19.58 -14.66
N ALA A 154 -4.20 -19.85 -14.15
CA ALA A 154 -3.06 -20.20 -14.99
C ALA A 154 -3.29 -21.52 -15.75
N GLY A 155 -4.02 -22.48 -15.17
CA GLY A 155 -4.46 -23.69 -15.86
C GLY A 155 -5.48 -23.37 -16.97
N THR A 156 -6.51 -22.58 -16.66
CA THR A 156 -7.51 -22.11 -17.63
C THR A 156 -6.86 -21.37 -18.81
N LEU A 157 -5.88 -20.52 -18.53
CA LEU A 157 -5.11 -19.81 -19.55
C LEU A 157 -4.32 -20.78 -20.45
N GLU A 158 -3.63 -21.76 -19.85
CA GLU A 158 -2.88 -22.77 -20.59
C GLU A 158 -3.80 -23.55 -21.54
N ASP A 159 -4.96 -23.99 -21.07
CA ASP A 159 -5.93 -24.72 -21.88
C ASP A 159 -6.49 -23.86 -23.04
N ALA A 160 -6.81 -22.59 -22.76
CA ALA A 160 -7.31 -21.66 -23.76
C ALA A 160 -6.28 -21.38 -24.87
N VAL A 161 -5.01 -21.22 -24.52
CA VAL A 161 -3.93 -20.99 -25.50
C VAL A 161 -3.59 -22.26 -26.27
N ARG A 162 -3.70 -23.45 -25.66
CA ARG A 162 -3.60 -24.73 -26.39
C ARG A 162 -4.68 -24.84 -27.47
N ALA A 163 -5.93 -24.55 -27.14
CA ALA A 163 -7.00 -24.54 -28.13
C ALA A 163 -6.74 -23.55 -29.27
N LEU A 164 -6.25 -22.35 -28.96
CA LEU A 164 -5.85 -21.36 -29.97
C LEU A 164 -4.71 -21.88 -30.86
N SER A 165 -3.72 -22.55 -30.29
CA SER A 165 -2.62 -23.20 -31.02
C SER A 165 -3.14 -24.25 -31.99
N ASP A 166 -4.05 -25.10 -31.55
CA ASP A 166 -4.60 -26.18 -32.38
C ASP A 166 -5.35 -25.60 -33.59
N ALA A 167 -6.12 -24.53 -33.41
CA ALA A 167 -6.79 -23.82 -34.51
C ALA A 167 -5.79 -23.21 -35.50
N VAL A 168 -4.70 -22.59 -35.00
CA VAL A 168 -3.63 -22.02 -35.84
C VAL A 168 -2.91 -23.12 -36.63
N GLN A 169 -2.60 -24.25 -36.00
CA GLN A 169 -1.96 -25.39 -36.65
C GLN A 169 -2.85 -26.05 -37.70
N ALA A 170 -4.17 -26.08 -37.47
CA ALA A 170 -5.16 -26.56 -38.43
C ALA A 170 -5.36 -25.59 -39.61
N GLY A 171 -4.81 -24.37 -39.55
CA GLY A 171 -5.06 -23.34 -40.55
C GLY A 171 -6.48 -22.75 -40.49
N ASP A 172 -7.19 -22.93 -39.38
CA ASP A 172 -8.56 -22.45 -39.19
C ASP A 172 -8.57 -21.03 -38.64
N LEU A 173 -8.55 -20.06 -39.56
CA LEU A 173 -8.54 -18.63 -39.21
C LEU A 173 -9.81 -18.22 -38.44
N GLN A 174 -10.96 -18.78 -38.78
CA GLN A 174 -12.22 -18.42 -38.13
C GLN A 174 -12.23 -18.90 -36.68
N GLN A 175 -11.82 -20.15 -36.45
CA GLN A 175 -11.72 -20.71 -35.11
C GLN A 175 -10.64 -20.01 -34.30
N ALA A 176 -9.48 -19.70 -34.88
CA ALA A 176 -8.41 -18.97 -34.20
C ALA A 176 -8.86 -17.58 -33.73
N ARG A 177 -9.64 -16.86 -34.54
CA ARG A 177 -10.26 -15.59 -34.14
C ARG A 177 -11.26 -15.76 -33.00
N ALA A 178 -12.11 -16.79 -33.05
CA ALA A 178 -13.07 -17.06 -32.00
C ALA A 178 -12.40 -17.38 -30.65
N LEU A 179 -11.21 -17.99 -30.67
CA LEU A 179 -10.46 -18.39 -29.47
C LEU A 179 -9.51 -17.32 -28.95
N TYR A 180 -9.15 -16.31 -29.75
CA TYR A 180 -8.22 -15.26 -29.34
C TYR A 180 -8.70 -14.47 -28.12
N ALA A 181 -9.90 -13.88 -28.19
CA ALA A 181 -10.42 -13.05 -27.11
C ALA A 181 -10.63 -13.83 -25.79
N PRO A 182 -11.21 -15.05 -25.78
CA PRO A 182 -11.28 -15.87 -24.56
C PRO A 182 -9.91 -16.21 -23.95
N ALA A 183 -8.91 -16.51 -24.78
CA ALA A 183 -7.55 -16.80 -24.31
C ALA A 183 -6.88 -15.56 -23.70
N HIS A 184 -7.05 -14.39 -24.33
CA HIS A 184 -6.49 -13.14 -23.81
C HIS A 184 -7.19 -12.70 -22.52
N GLN A 185 -8.52 -12.82 -22.44
CA GLN A 185 -9.29 -12.57 -21.22
C GLN A 185 -8.80 -13.44 -20.05
N ALA A 186 -8.47 -14.72 -20.29
CA ALA A 186 -7.93 -15.60 -19.26
C ALA A 186 -6.58 -15.09 -18.71
N TYR A 187 -5.74 -14.51 -19.57
CA TYR A 187 -4.51 -13.86 -19.12
C TYR A 187 -4.80 -12.60 -18.28
N LYS A 188 -5.77 -11.79 -18.71
CA LYS A 188 -6.19 -10.56 -18.01
C LYS A 188 -6.68 -10.83 -16.56
N ARG A 189 -7.27 -12.01 -16.28
CA ARG A 189 -7.63 -12.40 -14.91
C ARG A 189 -6.45 -12.56 -13.94
N ILE A 190 -5.27 -12.91 -14.44
CA ILE A 190 -4.06 -13.11 -13.63
C ILE A 190 -3.00 -12.01 -13.81
N GLU A 191 -3.26 -11.06 -14.71
CA GLU A 191 -2.38 -9.94 -15.03
C GLU A 191 -1.86 -9.17 -13.80
N PRO A 192 -2.65 -8.91 -12.73
CA PRO A 192 -2.13 -8.22 -11.54
C PRO A 192 -0.86 -8.84 -10.95
N MET A 193 -0.67 -10.15 -11.11
CA MET A 193 0.53 -10.86 -10.66
C MET A 193 1.46 -11.24 -11.80
N ALA A 194 0.93 -11.48 -13.01
CA ALA A 194 1.76 -11.82 -14.15
C ALA A 194 2.71 -10.67 -14.53
N GLU A 195 2.26 -9.42 -14.43
CA GLU A 195 3.05 -8.21 -14.76
C GLU A 195 4.28 -8.01 -13.86
N LEU A 196 4.35 -8.72 -12.71
CA LEU A 196 5.53 -8.69 -11.84
C LEU A 196 6.75 -9.37 -12.50
N PHE A 197 6.51 -10.25 -13.47
CA PHE A 197 7.55 -10.92 -14.23
C PHE A 197 7.76 -10.19 -15.57
N ALA A 198 8.36 -9.01 -15.53
CA ALA A 198 8.48 -8.11 -16.69
C ALA A 198 9.05 -8.78 -17.95
N ASP A 199 9.97 -9.74 -17.80
CA ASP A 199 10.52 -10.51 -18.92
C ASP A 199 9.47 -11.42 -19.59
N LEU A 200 8.57 -12.02 -18.81
CA LEU A 200 7.47 -12.84 -19.31
C LEU A 200 6.33 -11.97 -19.82
N ASP A 201 5.94 -10.94 -19.07
CA ASP A 201 4.91 -9.98 -19.46
C ASP A 201 5.21 -9.39 -20.84
N THR A 202 6.47 -8.99 -21.08
CA THR A 202 6.91 -8.49 -22.38
C THR A 202 6.72 -9.53 -23.50
N ARG A 203 7.08 -10.80 -23.27
CA ARG A 203 6.98 -11.85 -24.30
C ARG A 203 5.54 -12.30 -24.56
N ILE A 204 4.68 -12.23 -23.54
CA ILE A 204 3.31 -12.71 -23.57
C ILE A 204 2.36 -11.63 -24.07
N ASN A 205 2.53 -10.38 -23.64
CA ASN A 205 1.49 -9.36 -23.69
C ASN A 205 2.01 -7.95 -24.09
N ALA A 206 3.26 -7.80 -24.53
CA ALA A 206 3.69 -6.51 -25.07
C ALA A 206 3.00 -6.21 -26.40
N ARG A 207 2.52 -4.98 -26.50
CA ARG A 207 2.00 -4.37 -27.72
C ARG A 207 3.15 -3.92 -28.63
N ALA A 208 2.83 -3.75 -29.92
CA ALA A 208 3.80 -3.31 -30.93
C ALA A 208 4.40 -1.92 -30.63
N ASP A 209 3.67 -1.03 -29.94
CA ASP A 209 4.13 0.31 -29.56
C ASP A 209 5.35 0.31 -28.61
N TYR A 210 5.61 -0.79 -27.92
CA TYR A 210 6.80 -0.94 -27.06
C TYR A 210 8.09 -1.30 -27.82
N PHE A 211 8.00 -1.64 -29.10
CA PHE A 211 9.15 -2.08 -29.90
C PHE A 211 9.56 -1.03 -30.92
N GLU A 212 10.88 -0.86 -31.12
CA GLU A 212 11.43 0.14 -32.05
C GLU A 212 10.91 -0.07 -33.48
N LYS A 213 10.85 -1.33 -33.92
CA LYS A 213 10.35 -1.70 -35.27
C LYS A 213 8.88 -2.07 -35.28
N ARG A 214 8.16 -1.85 -34.18
CA ARG A 214 6.74 -2.15 -34.03
C ARG A 214 6.40 -3.58 -34.47
N GLU A 215 5.43 -3.76 -35.36
CA GLU A 215 4.97 -5.07 -35.83
C GLU A 215 6.05 -5.84 -36.61
N ALA A 216 7.08 -5.14 -37.10
CA ALA A 216 8.23 -5.72 -37.80
C ALA A 216 9.40 -6.08 -36.86
N ASP A 217 9.27 -5.82 -35.56
CA ASP A 217 10.29 -6.17 -34.58
C ASP A 217 10.37 -7.69 -34.37
N ALA A 218 11.59 -8.23 -34.30
CA ALA A 218 11.80 -9.65 -34.06
C ALA A 218 11.42 -10.06 -32.63
N GLY A 219 11.41 -9.11 -31.69
CA GLY A 219 10.95 -9.30 -30.32
C GLY A 219 9.43 -9.23 -30.16
N PHE A 220 8.68 -8.82 -31.19
CA PHE A 220 7.22 -8.73 -31.11
C PHE A 220 6.58 -10.12 -31.21
N THR A 221 6.25 -10.69 -30.05
CA THR A 221 5.66 -12.03 -29.89
C THR A 221 4.35 -11.98 -29.07
N GLY A 222 3.86 -13.13 -28.64
CA GLY A 222 2.73 -13.21 -27.70
C GLY A 222 1.36 -12.86 -28.30
N PHE A 223 0.42 -12.47 -27.44
CA PHE A 223 -0.97 -12.21 -27.78
C PHE A 223 -1.11 -11.17 -28.89
N HIS A 224 -0.48 -10.00 -28.77
CA HIS A 224 -0.63 -8.93 -29.75
C HIS A 224 0.02 -9.25 -31.11
N ARG A 225 1.06 -10.09 -31.14
CA ARG A 225 1.59 -10.60 -32.42
C ARG A 225 0.62 -11.53 -33.13
N ILE A 226 -0.08 -12.36 -32.35
CA ILE A 226 -1.14 -13.25 -32.84
C ILE A 226 -2.32 -12.42 -33.33
N GLU A 227 -2.75 -11.44 -32.54
CA GLU A 227 -3.80 -10.48 -32.91
C GLU A 227 -3.53 -9.82 -34.27
N TYR A 228 -2.34 -9.27 -34.46
CA TYR A 228 -1.94 -8.62 -35.70
C TYR A 228 -2.02 -9.56 -36.91
N ALA A 229 -1.59 -10.81 -36.75
CA ALA A 229 -1.69 -11.81 -37.82
C ALA A 229 -3.14 -12.22 -38.10
N LEU A 230 -3.93 -12.46 -37.06
CA LEU A 230 -5.32 -12.89 -37.17
C LEU A 230 -6.20 -11.82 -37.82
N TYR A 231 -6.05 -10.56 -37.45
CA TYR A 231 -6.99 -9.49 -37.83
C TYR A 231 -6.37 -8.46 -38.78
N GLY A 232 -5.09 -8.13 -38.62
CA GLY A 232 -4.39 -7.19 -39.50
C GLY A 232 -3.95 -7.84 -40.82
N GLN A 233 -3.42 -9.06 -40.77
CA GLN A 233 -2.87 -9.74 -41.95
C GLN A 233 -3.81 -10.79 -42.55
N ASN A 234 -4.72 -11.35 -41.75
CA ASN A 234 -5.53 -12.52 -42.13
C ASN A 234 -4.67 -13.72 -42.54
N ASP A 235 -3.50 -13.91 -41.92
CA ASP A 235 -2.54 -14.95 -42.30
C ASP A 235 -2.01 -15.71 -41.08
N LEU A 236 -2.11 -17.05 -41.12
CA LEU A 236 -1.65 -17.95 -40.07
C LEU A 236 -0.26 -18.56 -40.34
N LYS A 237 0.28 -18.41 -41.56
CA LYS A 237 1.46 -19.17 -42.03
C LYS A 237 2.70 -19.04 -41.15
N LEU A 238 2.82 -17.94 -40.42
CA LEU A 238 3.97 -17.64 -39.55
C LEU A 238 3.63 -17.63 -38.05
N LEU A 239 2.41 -18.03 -37.67
CA LEU A 239 1.99 -18.02 -36.27
C LEU A 239 2.34 -19.28 -35.48
N ALA A 240 2.51 -20.43 -36.14
CA ALA A 240 2.87 -21.67 -35.45
C ALA A 240 4.03 -21.52 -34.44
N PRO A 241 5.18 -20.91 -34.78
CA PRO A 241 6.25 -20.70 -33.80
C PRO A 241 5.88 -19.69 -32.71
N VAL A 242 5.07 -18.66 -33.02
CA VAL A 242 4.65 -17.64 -32.05
C VAL A 242 3.74 -18.25 -30.98
N VAL A 243 2.75 -19.06 -31.38
CA VAL A 243 1.83 -19.68 -30.42
C VAL A 243 2.52 -20.78 -29.62
N ALA A 244 3.44 -21.54 -30.23
CA ALA A 244 4.27 -22.50 -29.51
C ALA A 244 5.12 -21.82 -28.42
N GLN A 245 5.71 -20.67 -28.74
CA GLN A 245 6.45 -19.86 -27.77
C GLN A 245 5.52 -19.32 -26.66
N LEU A 246 4.33 -18.84 -27.01
CA LEU A 246 3.34 -18.37 -26.03
C LEU A 246 2.94 -19.49 -25.04
N ILE A 247 2.70 -20.72 -25.50
CA ILE A 247 2.43 -21.87 -24.62
C ILE A 247 3.61 -22.11 -23.68
N ALA A 248 4.84 -22.08 -24.19
CA ALA A 248 6.03 -22.27 -23.38
C ALA A 248 6.17 -21.18 -22.30
N ASP A 249 5.96 -19.91 -22.67
CA ASP A 249 6.01 -18.79 -21.74
C ASP A 249 4.91 -18.85 -20.68
N ILE A 250 3.70 -19.31 -21.02
CA ILE A 250 2.62 -19.58 -20.05
C ILE A 250 3.00 -20.70 -19.08
N GLY A 251 3.65 -21.76 -19.57
CA GLY A 251 4.20 -22.81 -18.72
C GLY A 251 5.20 -22.27 -17.69
N VAL A 252 6.11 -21.37 -18.12
CA VAL A 252 7.06 -20.71 -17.21
C VAL A 252 6.32 -19.77 -16.24
N LEU A 253 5.34 -18.99 -16.73
CA LEU A 253 4.52 -18.12 -15.90
C LEU A 253 3.80 -18.89 -14.79
N LYS A 254 3.20 -20.04 -15.11
CA LYS A 254 2.52 -20.92 -14.16
C LYS A 254 3.44 -21.38 -13.03
N GLU A 255 4.68 -21.77 -13.35
CA GLU A 255 5.67 -22.16 -12.34
C GLU A 255 6.14 -20.97 -11.50
N ARG A 256 6.35 -19.80 -12.11
CA ARG A 256 6.73 -18.59 -11.36
C ARG A 256 5.61 -18.09 -10.44
N LEU A 257 4.36 -18.13 -10.90
CA LEU A 257 3.18 -17.84 -10.08
C LEU A 257 3.08 -18.83 -8.92
N ARG A 258 3.34 -20.12 -9.14
CA ARG A 258 3.33 -21.14 -8.07
C ARG A 258 4.33 -20.83 -6.94
N GLY A 259 5.50 -20.32 -7.30
CA GLY A 259 6.58 -19.96 -6.36
C GLY A 259 6.56 -18.50 -5.89
N LEU A 260 5.57 -17.70 -6.30
CA LEU A 260 5.50 -16.28 -5.96
C LEU A 260 5.30 -16.10 -4.45
N ASN A 261 6.27 -15.46 -3.80
CA ASN A 261 6.08 -14.96 -2.44
C ASN A 261 5.39 -13.59 -2.51
N MET A 262 4.16 -13.53 -2.03
CA MET A 262 3.31 -12.36 -2.13
C MET A 262 3.03 -11.79 -0.74
N PRO A 263 3.67 -10.68 -0.35
CA PRO A 263 3.33 -10.00 0.89
C PRO A 263 1.96 -9.29 0.74
N PRO A 264 1.20 -9.10 1.85
CA PRO A 264 -0.18 -8.60 1.81
C PRO A 264 -0.41 -7.33 1.00
N GLU A 265 0.52 -6.37 1.07
CA GLU A 265 0.44 -5.08 0.39
C GLU A 265 0.42 -5.21 -1.14
N ARG A 266 0.87 -6.34 -1.68
CA ARG A 266 0.88 -6.60 -3.12
C ARG A 266 -0.51 -6.81 -3.68
N LEU A 267 -1.43 -7.37 -2.91
CA LEU A 267 -2.80 -7.64 -3.36
C LEU A 267 -3.44 -6.36 -3.92
N ALA A 268 -3.62 -5.34 -3.08
CA ALA A 268 -4.28 -4.10 -3.50
C ALA A 268 -3.40 -3.25 -4.43
N SER A 269 -2.08 -3.20 -4.19
CA SER A 269 -1.19 -2.33 -5.00
C SER A 269 -1.04 -2.81 -6.44
N SER A 270 -0.98 -4.13 -6.69
CA SER A 270 -0.97 -4.67 -8.05
C SER A 270 -2.29 -4.41 -8.77
N ALA A 271 -3.44 -4.64 -8.11
CA ALA A 271 -4.75 -4.36 -8.69
C ALA A 271 -4.91 -2.87 -9.06
N SER A 272 -4.51 -1.97 -8.16
CA SER A 272 -4.55 -0.52 -8.40
C SER A 272 -3.65 -0.12 -9.58
N LYS A 273 -2.42 -0.63 -9.65
CA LYS A 273 -1.47 -0.32 -10.73
C LYS A 273 -1.98 -0.80 -12.09
N LEU A 274 -2.49 -2.03 -12.15
CA LEU A 274 -3.07 -2.57 -13.37
C LEU A 274 -4.22 -1.69 -13.87
N LEU A 275 -5.24 -1.45 -13.03
CA LEU A 275 -6.42 -0.69 -13.45
C LEU A 275 -6.08 0.75 -13.81
N ARG A 276 -5.09 1.38 -13.14
CA ARG A 276 -4.61 2.70 -13.54
C ARG A 276 -4.01 2.68 -14.95
N ARG A 277 -3.13 1.72 -15.23
CA ARG A 277 -2.54 1.53 -16.57
C ARG A 277 -3.62 1.33 -17.63
N VAL A 278 -4.59 0.46 -17.35
CA VAL A 278 -5.72 0.20 -18.26
C VAL A 278 -6.53 1.47 -18.52
N ALA A 279 -6.88 2.21 -17.47
CA ALA A 279 -7.62 3.47 -17.59
C ALA A 279 -6.84 4.56 -18.35
N ASP A 280 -5.52 4.57 -18.25
CA ASP A 280 -4.67 5.54 -18.96
C ASP A 280 -4.48 5.14 -20.43
N ASN A 281 -4.45 3.84 -20.73
CA ASN A 281 -4.32 3.32 -22.10
C ASN A 281 -5.62 3.43 -22.90
N LEU A 282 -6.80 3.30 -22.26
CA LEU A 282 -8.11 3.33 -22.94
C LEU A 282 -8.29 4.58 -23.83
N PRO A 283 -8.14 5.83 -23.34
CA PRO A 283 -8.25 7.01 -24.19
C PRO A 283 -7.16 7.10 -25.28
N ALA A 284 -6.02 6.41 -25.09
CA ALA A 284 -4.91 6.37 -26.05
C ALA A 284 -5.09 5.32 -27.16
N GLY A 285 -6.31 4.79 -27.33
CA GLY A 285 -6.63 3.77 -28.34
C GLY A 285 -6.66 2.34 -27.81
N GLY A 286 -6.56 2.16 -26.49
CA GLY A 286 -6.68 0.85 -25.86
C GLY A 286 -5.42 0.01 -25.97
N GLU A 287 -5.57 -1.26 -25.60
CA GLU A 287 -4.48 -2.24 -25.68
C GLU A 287 -4.61 -3.19 -26.88
N ASP A 288 -5.82 -3.34 -27.43
CA ASP A 288 -6.15 -4.19 -28.56
C ASP A 288 -6.47 -3.32 -29.78
N HIS A 289 -5.62 -3.38 -30.80
CA HIS A 289 -5.66 -2.49 -31.97
C HIS A 289 -6.35 -3.10 -33.19
N TYR A 290 -6.51 -4.42 -33.22
CA TYR A 290 -7.00 -5.17 -34.39
C TYR A 290 -8.09 -6.18 -34.04
N GLY A 291 -7.99 -6.88 -32.92
CA GLY A 291 -8.82 -8.05 -32.57
C GLY A 291 -10.16 -7.74 -31.93
N HIS A 292 -10.35 -6.50 -31.50
CA HIS A 292 -11.53 -6.00 -30.79
C HIS A 292 -11.85 -6.82 -29.52
N ALA A 293 -10.85 -7.41 -28.86
CA ALA A 293 -11.01 -8.13 -27.59
C ALA A 293 -11.03 -7.19 -26.36
N GLU A 294 -10.97 -5.88 -26.57
CA GLU A 294 -10.85 -4.85 -25.52
C GLU A 294 -11.89 -5.02 -24.39
N LEU A 295 -13.16 -5.23 -24.71
CA LEU A 295 -14.21 -5.45 -23.71
C LEU A 295 -14.05 -6.75 -22.92
N ALA A 296 -13.66 -7.85 -23.59
CA ALA A 296 -13.38 -9.12 -22.94
C ALA A 296 -12.17 -9.00 -22.01
N ASN A 297 -11.15 -8.24 -22.42
CA ASN A 297 -9.97 -7.98 -21.61
C ASN A 297 -10.26 -7.09 -20.39
N LEU A 298 -11.15 -6.09 -20.53
CA LEU A 298 -11.66 -5.31 -19.41
C LEU A 298 -12.44 -6.18 -18.42
N GLN A 299 -13.26 -7.11 -18.91
CA GLN A 299 -13.96 -8.08 -18.07
C GLN A 299 -12.98 -8.99 -17.32
N GLY A 300 -11.94 -9.50 -17.97
CA GLY A 300 -10.90 -10.28 -17.30
C GLY A 300 -10.17 -9.49 -16.20
N SER A 301 -9.85 -8.22 -16.48
CA SER A 301 -9.24 -7.30 -15.51
C SER A 301 -10.18 -7.03 -14.32
N TYR A 302 -11.47 -6.84 -14.58
CA TYR A 302 -12.51 -6.73 -13.56
C TYR A 302 -12.56 -7.98 -12.68
N GLU A 303 -12.65 -9.17 -13.28
CA GLU A 303 -12.71 -10.46 -12.56
C GLU A 303 -11.47 -10.68 -11.67
N GLY A 304 -10.27 -10.47 -12.22
CA GLY A 304 -9.02 -10.66 -11.50
C GLY A 304 -8.86 -9.71 -10.31
N THR A 305 -9.21 -8.44 -10.49
CA THR A 305 -9.14 -7.44 -9.41
C THR A 305 -10.30 -7.55 -8.42
N LYS A 306 -11.48 -7.98 -8.86
CA LYS A 306 -12.63 -8.26 -7.98
C LYS A 306 -12.30 -9.41 -7.03
N LYS A 307 -11.62 -10.45 -7.50
CA LYS A 307 -11.17 -11.55 -6.62
C LYS A 307 -10.27 -11.04 -5.50
N ILE A 308 -9.35 -10.12 -5.79
CA ILE A 308 -8.50 -9.49 -4.77
C ILE A 308 -9.35 -8.72 -3.76
N ALA A 309 -10.30 -7.91 -4.23
CA ALA A 309 -11.17 -7.13 -3.36
C ALA A 309 -12.02 -8.01 -2.43
N ASP A 310 -12.57 -9.12 -2.95
CA ASP A 310 -13.37 -10.07 -2.17
C ASP A 310 -12.58 -10.72 -1.04
N LEU A 311 -11.30 -11.00 -1.28
CA LEU A 311 -10.40 -11.56 -0.26
C LEU A 311 -10.02 -10.54 0.82
N LEU A 312 -9.98 -9.25 0.47
CA LEU A 312 -9.65 -8.17 1.40
C LEU A 312 -10.88 -7.63 2.13
N GLN A 313 -12.08 -7.85 1.60
CA GLN A 313 -13.35 -7.35 2.15
C GLN A 313 -13.52 -7.64 3.65
N PRO A 314 -13.32 -8.88 4.16
CA PRO A 314 -13.49 -9.15 5.59
C PRO A 314 -12.57 -8.31 6.49
N LEU A 315 -11.39 -7.94 6.00
CA LEU A 315 -10.42 -7.11 6.71
C LEU A 315 -10.83 -5.63 6.67
N LEU A 316 -11.30 -5.17 5.49
CA LEU A 316 -11.74 -3.81 5.27
C LEU A 316 -13.04 -3.45 5.99
N VAL A 317 -14.01 -4.37 6.09
CA VAL A 317 -15.27 -4.13 6.84
C VAL A 317 -14.98 -3.71 8.28
N LYS A 318 -13.95 -4.28 8.91
CA LYS A 318 -13.56 -3.94 10.28
C LYS A 318 -12.70 -2.68 10.34
N ALA A 319 -11.67 -2.59 9.49
CA ALA A 319 -10.66 -1.54 9.59
C ALA A 319 -11.10 -0.22 8.93
N ALA A 320 -11.87 -0.28 7.84
CA ALA A 320 -12.24 0.87 7.01
C ALA A 320 -13.58 0.64 6.28
N PRO A 321 -14.72 0.57 6.99
CA PRO A 321 -16.02 0.25 6.40
C PRO A 321 -16.48 1.23 5.31
N ALA A 322 -16.11 2.52 5.43
CA ALA A 322 -16.40 3.51 4.40
C ALA A 322 -15.64 3.24 3.09
N LEU A 323 -14.37 2.80 3.20
CA LEU A 323 -13.58 2.41 2.03
C LEU A 323 -14.12 1.13 1.39
N GLN A 324 -14.51 0.14 2.20
CA GLN A 324 -15.18 -1.07 1.70
C GLN A 324 -16.41 -0.71 0.86
N LYS A 325 -17.30 0.13 1.41
CA LYS A 325 -18.51 0.56 0.69
C LYS A 325 -18.16 1.28 -0.61
N SER A 326 -17.13 2.14 -0.58
CA SER A 326 -16.68 2.83 -1.79
C SER A 326 -16.16 1.85 -2.85
N LEU A 327 -15.39 0.83 -2.47
CA LEU A 327 -14.94 -0.21 -3.40
C LEU A 327 -16.13 -0.96 -4.03
N ASP A 328 -17.13 -1.34 -3.24
CA ASP A 328 -18.34 -2.01 -3.74
C ASP A 328 -19.06 -1.13 -4.78
N GLU A 329 -19.21 0.16 -4.50
CA GLU A 329 -19.79 1.14 -5.44
C GLU A 329 -18.94 1.29 -6.71
N ARG A 330 -17.60 1.29 -6.61
CA ARG A 330 -16.70 1.41 -7.77
C ARG A 330 -16.72 0.16 -8.64
N PHE A 331 -16.73 -1.03 -8.06
CA PHE A 331 -16.89 -2.27 -8.83
C PHE A 331 -18.25 -2.33 -9.52
N ALA A 332 -19.33 -1.95 -8.84
CA ALA A 332 -20.65 -1.88 -9.45
C ALA A 332 -20.70 -0.87 -10.62
N ALA A 333 -20.01 0.28 -10.49
CA ALA A 333 -19.91 1.25 -11.58
C ALA A 333 -19.11 0.71 -12.78
N PHE A 334 -18.04 -0.06 -12.56
CA PHE A 334 -17.29 -0.69 -13.65
C PHE A 334 -18.14 -1.75 -14.36
N ASP A 335 -18.81 -2.66 -13.63
CA ASP A 335 -19.69 -3.66 -14.25
C ASP A 335 -20.86 -3.00 -15.01
N ALA A 336 -21.46 -1.95 -14.43
CA ALA A 336 -22.51 -1.17 -15.10
C ALA A 336 -22.01 -0.48 -16.38
N ALA A 337 -20.74 -0.09 -16.44
CA ALA A 337 -20.14 0.50 -17.65
C ALA A 337 -19.89 -0.56 -18.75
N LEU A 338 -19.67 -1.83 -18.38
CA LEU A 338 -19.54 -2.95 -19.33
C LEU A 338 -20.89 -3.46 -19.82
N ALA A 339 -21.95 -3.37 -19.00
CA ALA A 339 -23.26 -3.95 -19.28
C ALA A 339 -23.86 -3.60 -20.67
N PRO A 340 -23.77 -2.36 -21.19
CA PRO A 340 -24.31 -2.01 -22.51
C PRO A 340 -23.66 -2.76 -23.68
N TYR A 341 -22.49 -3.36 -23.47
CA TYR A 341 -21.73 -4.03 -24.51
C TYR A 341 -21.85 -5.56 -24.49
N ARG A 342 -22.55 -6.12 -23.49
CA ARG A 342 -22.70 -7.57 -23.35
C ARG A 342 -23.54 -8.16 -24.49
N GLU A 343 -23.12 -9.33 -24.97
CA GLU A 343 -23.87 -10.16 -25.91
C GLU A 343 -23.82 -11.62 -25.43
N GLY A 344 -24.95 -12.12 -24.93
CA GLY A 344 -25.01 -13.43 -24.26
C GLY A 344 -24.10 -13.49 -23.03
N GLU A 345 -23.28 -14.54 -22.95
CA GLU A 345 -22.32 -14.76 -21.86
C GLU A 345 -21.00 -13.98 -22.05
N GLY A 346 -20.86 -13.20 -23.13
CA GLY A 346 -19.61 -12.52 -23.48
C GLY A 346 -19.83 -11.13 -24.06
N PHE A 347 -18.92 -10.74 -24.97
CA PHE A 347 -18.97 -9.47 -25.68
C PHE A 347 -18.84 -9.73 -27.17
N LYS A 348 -19.55 -8.93 -27.97
CA LYS A 348 -19.32 -8.92 -29.41
C LYS A 348 -17.92 -8.35 -29.68
N PRO A 349 -17.11 -8.98 -30.55
CA PRO A 349 -15.89 -8.35 -31.06
C PRO A 349 -16.28 -7.15 -31.93
N ALA A 350 -16.24 -5.96 -31.35
CA ALA A 350 -16.58 -4.72 -32.03
C ALA A 350 -15.61 -3.61 -31.59
N PRO A 351 -15.17 -2.74 -32.52
CA PRO A 351 -14.31 -1.63 -32.16
C PRO A 351 -15.07 -0.66 -31.26
N LEU A 352 -14.39 -0.19 -30.22
CA LEU A 352 -14.86 0.94 -29.43
C LEU A 352 -14.41 2.24 -30.09
N ASP A 353 -15.29 3.24 -30.10
CA ASP A 353 -14.90 4.59 -30.47
C ASP A 353 -14.19 5.31 -29.30
N GLU A 354 -13.63 6.48 -29.57
CA GLU A 354 -12.91 7.29 -28.57
C GLU A 354 -13.81 7.68 -27.38
N ALA A 355 -15.08 7.99 -27.64
CA ALA A 355 -16.02 8.40 -26.61
C ALA A 355 -16.38 7.22 -25.67
N GLN A 356 -16.58 6.04 -26.24
CA GLN A 356 -16.82 4.79 -25.51
C GLN A 356 -15.61 4.42 -24.64
N ARG A 357 -14.40 4.46 -25.19
CA ARG A 357 -13.16 4.20 -24.42
C ARG A 357 -12.99 5.19 -23.28
N LYS A 358 -13.23 6.49 -23.53
CA LYS A 358 -13.18 7.51 -22.48
C LYS A 358 -14.23 7.29 -21.40
N ALA A 359 -15.45 6.89 -21.77
CA ALA A 359 -16.50 6.58 -20.81
C ALA A 359 -16.19 5.35 -19.94
N LEU A 360 -15.52 4.33 -20.52
CA LEU A 360 -15.05 3.15 -19.78
C LEU A 360 -13.84 3.47 -18.88
N ALA A 361 -12.97 4.40 -19.29
CA ALA A 361 -11.77 4.75 -18.53
C ALA A 361 -12.08 5.36 -17.15
N GLU A 362 -13.15 6.16 -17.04
CA GLU A 362 -13.52 6.85 -15.80
C GLU A 362 -13.83 5.90 -14.61
N PRO A 363 -14.76 4.93 -14.71
CA PRO A 363 -15.02 3.99 -13.62
C PRO A 363 -13.80 3.11 -13.30
N VAL A 364 -13.00 2.73 -14.31
CA VAL A 364 -11.76 1.96 -14.11
C VAL A 364 -10.74 2.78 -13.30
N ARG A 365 -10.53 4.06 -13.64
CA ARG A 365 -9.64 4.97 -12.92
C ARG A 365 -10.11 5.18 -11.48
N ALA A 366 -11.40 5.43 -11.29
CA ALA A 366 -11.97 5.63 -9.96
C ALA A 366 -11.81 4.39 -9.06
N LEU A 367 -11.97 3.19 -9.62
CA LEU A 367 -11.71 1.95 -8.89
C LEU A 367 -10.22 1.80 -8.54
N ALA A 368 -9.31 2.11 -9.47
CA ALA A 368 -7.88 2.08 -9.24
C ALA A 368 -7.46 3.01 -8.08
N GLU A 369 -8.07 4.19 -7.99
CA GLU A 369 -7.83 5.17 -6.92
C GLU A 369 -8.34 4.71 -5.55
N GLU A 370 -9.50 4.05 -5.48
CA GLU A 370 -9.97 3.47 -4.20
C GLU A 370 -9.09 2.30 -3.75
N LEU A 371 -8.69 1.41 -4.67
CA LEU A 371 -7.77 0.31 -4.37
C LEU A 371 -6.41 0.81 -3.84
N ALA A 372 -5.94 1.97 -4.32
CA ALA A 372 -4.69 2.57 -3.84
C ALA A 372 -4.73 2.94 -2.35
N LYS A 373 -5.92 3.15 -1.77
CA LYS A 373 -6.09 3.54 -0.36
C LYS A 373 -6.11 2.34 0.59
N VAL A 374 -6.24 1.12 0.07
CA VAL A 374 -6.45 -0.10 0.87
C VAL A 374 -5.26 -0.41 1.77
N ASN A 375 -4.03 -0.30 1.27
CA ASN A 375 -2.84 -0.62 2.07
C ASN A 375 -2.72 0.33 3.28
N ALA A 376 -2.83 1.64 3.07
CA ALA A 376 -2.85 2.63 4.15
C ALA A 376 -3.98 2.37 5.17
N ALA A 377 -5.19 2.04 4.68
CA ALA A 377 -6.34 1.76 5.52
C ALA A 377 -6.14 0.52 6.40
N LEU A 378 -5.44 -0.48 5.88
CA LEU A 378 -5.14 -1.72 6.61
C LEU A 378 -3.82 -1.67 7.39
N GLY A 379 -3.05 -0.58 7.31
CA GLY A 379 -1.76 -0.44 8.01
C GLY A 379 -0.63 -1.26 7.40
N LEU A 380 -0.62 -1.43 6.08
CA LEU A 380 0.41 -2.13 5.31
C LEU A 380 1.46 -1.17 4.70
N GLU A 381 1.47 0.10 5.11
CA GLU A 381 2.39 1.15 4.66
C GLU A 381 3.19 1.77 5.81
#